data_AF-F0EPR9-F1
#
_entry.id   AF-F0EPR9-F1
#
_cell.length_a   1.000
_cell.length_b   1.000
_cell.length_c   1.000
_cell.angle_alpha   90.00
_cell.angle_beta   90.00
_cell.angle_gamma   90.00
#
_symmetry.space_group_name_H-M   'P 1'
#
loop_
_entity.id
_entity.type
_entity.pdbx_description
1 polymer ?
#
loop_
_entity_poly.entity_id
_entity_poly.type
_entity_poly.pdbx_seq_one_letter_code
_entity_poly.pdbx_strand_id
1 'polypeptide(L)'
;MPFFPEETVRKVNGDGSLKSIETAKGTIFSADIFVLATGVKPNTALAKSMGIKLGITGAIEVNDKLETNFPNVYAVGDVAESFDRITRRPIYRPLASTANKMGRIAGDVITGGNLRHKGILGTGILRFFDLTIAQTGLTEKDALANNIAITTLYNIKPNKPDYMNGKEMVIKAIANKENGKILGAQIIGYDGVDKRIDVLATAISFGAAAEDLFHLDLAYAPPFSTTKDPIHYTGMALNNDINNDTPLMTPIELLRRIDSGEKLQIIDTRSRKQFETSKVEGAIHIPLAELRDRYEELDKECVTVTYCNKGVTGNAAQNILLNKGFKQVYNLSGGNKNYQEVCETIQKL
;
A
#
# COMPACT_ATOMS: atom_id res chain seq x y z
N MET A 1 -19.99 15.83 -1.44
CA MET A 1 -20.75 14.77 -2.14
C MET A 1 -20.98 13.67 -1.14
N PRO A 2 -22.23 13.18 -0.95
CA PRO A 2 -22.49 12.14 0.03
C PRO A 2 -21.82 10.83 -0.38
N PHE A 3 -21.20 10.14 0.57
CA PHE A 3 -20.53 8.86 0.38
C PHE A 3 -20.97 7.91 1.50
N PHE A 4 -21.44 6.72 1.13
CA PHE A 4 -22.08 5.76 2.04
C PHE A 4 -21.33 4.41 1.99
N PRO A 5 -20.13 4.30 2.60
CA PRO A 5 -19.26 3.13 2.46
C PRO A 5 -19.82 1.84 3.08
N GLU A 6 -20.72 1.96 4.06
CA GLU A 6 -21.30 0.83 4.79
C GLU A 6 -22.70 0.45 4.32
N GLU A 7 -23.17 1.04 3.23
CA GLU A 7 -24.48 0.74 2.67
C GLU A 7 -24.35 -0.19 1.48
N THR A 8 -25.02 -1.35 1.56
CA THR A 8 -25.11 -2.31 0.45
C THR A 8 -26.52 -2.30 -0.12
N VAL A 9 -26.67 -2.23 -1.44
CA VAL A 9 -27.98 -2.33 -2.10
C VAL A 9 -28.57 -3.71 -1.84
N ARG A 10 -29.76 -3.75 -1.24
CA ARG A 10 -30.48 -4.99 -0.92
C ARG A 10 -31.65 -5.22 -1.86
N LYS A 11 -32.36 -4.16 -2.22
CA LYS A 11 -33.56 -4.23 -3.07
C LYS A 11 -33.55 -3.10 -4.09
N VAL A 12 -34.04 -3.43 -5.28
CA VAL A 12 -34.30 -2.48 -6.36
C VAL A 12 -35.82 -2.34 -6.50
N ASN A 13 -36.31 -1.12 -6.63
CA ASN A 13 -37.74 -0.83 -6.74
C ASN A 13 -38.05 -0.12 -8.06
N GLY A 14 -39.09 -0.58 -8.74
CA GLY A 14 -39.46 -0.07 -10.05
C GLY A 14 -40.42 -0.99 -10.79
N ASP A 15 -41.14 -0.44 -11.77
CA ASP A 15 -41.97 -1.17 -12.72
C ASP A 15 -41.61 -0.67 -14.13
N GLY A 16 -41.06 -1.56 -14.97
CA GLY A 16 -40.43 -1.22 -16.26
C GLY A 16 -39.11 -0.45 -16.18
N SER A 17 -38.88 0.37 -15.14
CA SER A 17 -37.63 1.13 -14.92
C SER A 17 -37.26 1.23 -13.43
N LEU A 18 -35.96 1.31 -13.13
CA LEU A 18 -35.43 1.44 -11.77
C LEU A 18 -35.69 2.87 -11.25
N LYS A 19 -36.45 2.98 -10.15
CA LYS A 19 -36.83 4.27 -9.54
C LYS A 19 -36.09 4.55 -8.24
N SER A 20 -35.85 3.51 -7.44
CA SER A 20 -35.12 3.64 -6.19
C SER A 20 -34.41 2.34 -5.82
N ILE A 21 -33.42 2.48 -4.94
CA ILE A 21 -32.77 1.37 -4.26
C ILE A 21 -33.06 1.46 -2.77
N GLU A 22 -33.14 0.31 -2.13
CA GLU A 22 -33.18 0.18 -0.67
C GLU A 22 -31.91 -0.54 -0.23
N THR A 23 -31.22 0.01 0.75
CA THR A 23 -29.97 -0.55 1.26
C THR A 23 -30.22 -1.49 2.43
N ALA A 24 -29.19 -2.22 2.84
CA ALA A 24 -29.24 -3.12 3.99
C ALA A 24 -29.57 -2.40 5.31
N LYS A 25 -29.33 -1.08 5.39
CA LYS A 25 -29.70 -0.24 6.55
C LYS A 25 -31.13 0.32 6.46
N GLY A 26 -31.88 -0.03 5.41
CA GLY A 26 -33.25 0.44 5.18
C GLY A 26 -33.33 1.84 4.56
N THR A 27 -32.20 2.48 4.26
CA THR A 27 -32.16 3.77 3.56
C THR A 27 -32.67 3.59 2.14
N ILE A 28 -33.55 4.51 1.70
CA ILE A 28 -34.07 4.53 0.33
C ILE A 28 -33.41 5.68 -0.41
N PHE A 29 -32.75 5.37 -1.53
CA PHE A 29 -32.20 6.36 -2.44
C PHE A 29 -32.98 6.35 -3.76
N SER A 30 -33.47 7.52 -4.15
CA SER A 30 -34.05 7.78 -5.47
C SER A 30 -33.04 8.54 -6.32
N ALA A 31 -32.95 8.19 -7.60
CA ALA A 31 -32.07 8.86 -8.56
C ALA A 31 -32.66 8.76 -9.97
N ASP A 32 -32.29 9.70 -10.83
CA ASP A 32 -32.69 9.65 -12.25
C ASP A 32 -31.84 8.63 -13.05
N ILE A 33 -30.61 8.39 -12.60
CA ILE A 33 -29.66 7.46 -13.22
C ILE A 33 -29.00 6.60 -12.15
N PHE A 34 -28.95 5.29 -12.40
CA PHE A 34 -28.20 4.33 -11.60
C PHE A 34 -27.07 3.74 -12.45
N VAL A 35 -25.85 3.78 -11.93
CA VAL A 35 -24.67 3.17 -12.56
C VAL A 35 -24.23 1.98 -11.72
N LEU A 36 -24.25 0.77 -12.30
CA LEU A 36 -23.78 -0.44 -11.65
C LEU A 36 -22.31 -0.70 -11.99
N ALA A 37 -21.43 -0.61 -10.99
CA ALA A 37 -19.99 -0.80 -11.14
C ALA A 37 -19.42 -1.72 -10.04
N THR A 38 -20.03 -2.89 -9.83
CA THR A 38 -19.70 -3.83 -8.73
C THR A 38 -18.63 -4.87 -9.08
N GLY A 39 -17.92 -4.68 -10.20
CA GLY A 39 -16.91 -5.59 -10.71
C GLY A 39 -17.39 -6.44 -11.89
N VAL A 40 -16.50 -7.31 -12.37
CA VAL A 40 -16.74 -8.17 -13.55
C VAL A 40 -16.43 -9.63 -13.23
N LYS A 41 -17.03 -10.55 -13.99
CA LYS A 41 -16.75 -12.00 -13.92
C LYS A 41 -16.16 -12.46 -15.25
N PRO A 42 -15.24 -13.45 -15.25
CA PRO A 42 -14.66 -13.96 -16.47
C PRO A 42 -15.75 -14.65 -17.33
N ASN A 43 -15.74 -14.41 -18.64
CA ASN A 43 -16.69 -15.02 -19.57
C ASN A 43 -16.23 -16.43 -19.97
N THR A 44 -16.65 -17.45 -19.21
CA THR A 44 -16.14 -18.83 -19.32
C THR A 44 -17.14 -19.84 -19.88
N ALA A 45 -18.30 -19.39 -20.38
CA ALA A 45 -19.38 -20.29 -20.82
C ALA A 45 -18.93 -21.25 -21.94
N LEU A 46 -18.21 -20.74 -22.95
CA LEU A 46 -17.68 -21.54 -24.05
C LEU A 46 -16.62 -22.54 -23.59
N ALA A 47 -15.66 -22.09 -22.77
CA ALA A 47 -14.61 -22.96 -22.24
C ALA A 47 -15.21 -24.12 -21.44
N LYS A 48 -16.21 -23.81 -20.60
CA LYS A 48 -16.92 -24.81 -19.80
C LYS A 48 -17.67 -25.82 -20.67
N SER A 49 -18.33 -25.40 -21.75
CA SER A 49 -19.06 -26.32 -22.64
C SER A 49 -18.11 -27.25 -23.42
N MET A 50 -16.86 -26.84 -23.63
CA MET A 50 -15.81 -27.65 -24.26
C MET A 50 -15.10 -28.60 -23.28
N GLY A 51 -15.36 -28.50 -21.97
CA GLY A 51 -14.63 -29.25 -20.93
C GLY A 51 -13.24 -28.70 -20.61
N ILE A 52 -12.96 -27.44 -20.96
CA ILE A 52 -11.74 -26.74 -20.56
C ILE A 52 -11.80 -26.45 -19.06
N LYS A 53 -10.68 -26.68 -18.37
CA LYS A 53 -10.56 -26.45 -16.93
C LYS A 53 -10.67 -24.97 -16.57
N LEU A 54 -11.40 -24.70 -15.50
CA LEU A 54 -11.43 -23.39 -14.86
C LEU A 54 -10.59 -23.46 -13.59
N GLY A 55 -9.82 -22.41 -13.33
CA GLY A 55 -9.03 -22.28 -12.12
C GLY A 55 -9.87 -21.93 -10.90
N ILE A 56 -9.21 -21.80 -9.75
CA ILE A 56 -9.87 -21.48 -8.47
C ILE A 56 -10.56 -20.11 -8.49
N THR A 57 -10.16 -19.22 -9.39
CA THR A 57 -10.77 -17.90 -9.57
C THR A 57 -12.05 -17.93 -10.41
N GLY A 58 -12.35 -19.07 -11.03
CA GLY A 58 -13.44 -19.22 -11.99
C GLY A 58 -13.11 -18.74 -13.40
N ALA A 59 -11.91 -18.20 -13.64
CA ALA A 59 -11.37 -17.92 -14.97
C ALA A 59 -10.76 -19.18 -15.59
N ILE A 60 -10.47 -19.15 -16.89
CA ILE A 60 -9.89 -20.28 -17.63
C ILE A 60 -8.48 -20.56 -17.10
N GLU A 61 -8.22 -21.79 -16.65
CA GLU A 61 -6.89 -22.20 -16.19
C GLU A 61 -5.94 -22.27 -17.39
N VAL A 62 -4.79 -21.61 -17.26
CA VAL A 62 -3.73 -21.65 -18.28
C VAL A 62 -2.37 -21.82 -17.64
N ASN A 63 -1.44 -22.43 -18.38
CA ASN A 63 -0.04 -22.48 -17.98
C ASN A 63 0.71 -21.17 -18.28
N ASP A 64 2.02 -21.13 -18.04
CA ASP A 64 2.85 -19.94 -18.29
C ASP A 64 3.08 -19.63 -19.79
N LYS A 65 2.67 -20.53 -20.69
CA LYS A 65 2.55 -20.31 -22.15
C LYS A 65 1.16 -19.87 -22.59
N LEU A 66 0.22 -19.73 -21.65
CA LEU A 66 -1.19 -19.37 -21.89
C LEU A 66 -2.00 -20.47 -22.61
N GLU A 67 -1.50 -21.70 -22.57
CA GLU A 67 -2.17 -22.90 -23.09
C GLU A 67 -3.20 -23.38 -22.06
N THR A 68 -4.37 -23.78 -22.56
CA THR A 68 -5.37 -24.52 -21.76
C THR A 68 -5.00 -25.99 -21.64
N ASN A 69 -5.84 -26.81 -21.00
CA ASN A 69 -5.67 -28.26 -20.98
C ASN A 69 -6.00 -28.95 -22.33
N PHE A 70 -6.46 -28.21 -23.35
CA PHE A 70 -6.70 -28.73 -24.70
C PHE A 70 -5.57 -28.32 -25.64
N PRO A 71 -5.07 -29.23 -26.50
CA PRO A 71 -4.03 -28.90 -27.46
C PRO A 71 -4.51 -27.82 -28.44
N ASN A 72 -3.62 -26.88 -28.77
CA ASN A 72 -3.88 -25.78 -29.70
C ASN A 72 -5.00 -24.81 -29.27
N VAL A 73 -5.43 -24.85 -28.00
CA VAL A 73 -6.40 -23.90 -27.44
C VAL A 73 -5.75 -23.07 -26.35
N TYR A 74 -5.81 -21.75 -26.51
CA TYR A 74 -5.19 -20.75 -25.63
C TYR A 74 -6.26 -19.83 -25.05
N ALA A 75 -6.00 -19.25 -23.88
CA ALA A 75 -6.85 -18.21 -23.30
C ALA A 75 -5.99 -17.04 -22.79
N VAL A 76 -6.45 -15.82 -23.06
CA VAL A 76 -5.72 -14.59 -22.72
C VAL A 76 -6.68 -13.49 -22.25
N GLY A 77 -6.16 -12.51 -21.51
CA GLY A 77 -6.95 -11.38 -21.04
C GLY A 77 -7.96 -11.76 -19.97
N ASP A 78 -9.07 -11.04 -19.92
CA ASP A 78 -10.02 -11.08 -18.80
C ASP A 78 -10.84 -12.39 -18.70
N VAL A 79 -10.63 -13.34 -19.61
CA VAL A 79 -11.20 -14.69 -19.49
C VAL A 79 -10.25 -15.69 -18.86
N ALA A 80 -8.95 -15.38 -18.79
CA ALA A 80 -7.90 -16.28 -18.33
C ALA A 80 -7.47 -15.96 -16.90
N GLU A 81 -7.19 -17.02 -16.14
CA GLU A 81 -6.57 -16.91 -14.84
C GLU A 81 -5.09 -16.49 -15.00
N SER A 82 -4.63 -15.62 -14.11
CA SER A 82 -3.20 -15.30 -13.97
C SER A 82 -2.72 -15.85 -12.63
N PHE A 83 -1.44 -15.68 -12.34
CA PHE A 83 -0.92 -15.86 -10.99
C PHE A 83 -0.23 -14.59 -10.50
N ASP A 84 -0.24 -14.39 -9.19
CA ASP A 84 0.46 -13.32 -8.51
C ASP A 84 1.97 -13.54 -8.63
N ARG A 85 2.72 -12.51 -9.00
CA ARG A 85 4.15 -12.65 -9.29
C ARG A 85 4.97 -13.02 -8.04
N ILE A 86 4.51 -12.64 -6.85
CA ILE A 86 5.25 -12.79 -5.59
C ILE A 86 4.92 -14.13 -4.93
N THR A 87 3.65 -14.39 -4.67
CA THR A 87 3.14 -15.58 -3.98
C THR A 87 2.98 -16.78 -4.91
N ARG A 88 2.99 -16.56 -6.23
CA ARG A 88 2.74 -17.58 -7.27
C ARG A 88 1.35 -18.22 -7.19
N ARG A 89 0.44 -17.68 -6.38
CA ARG A 89 -0.93 -18.16 -6.26
C ARG A 89 -1.78 -17.68 -7.43
N PRO A 90 -2.78 -18.46 -7.87
CA PRO A 90 -3.71 -18.01 -8.90
C PRO A 90 -4.51 -16.79 -8.46
N ILE A 91 -4.69 -15.82 -9.36
CA ILE A 91 -5.44 -14.58 -9.15
C ILE A 91 -6.18 -14.16 -10.43
N TYR A 92 -7.33 -13.50 -10.23
CA TYR A 92 -8.10 -12.90 -11.29
C TYR A 92 -8.11 -11.38 -11.12
N ARG A 93 -7.44 -10.68 -12.04
CA ARG A 93 -7.33 -9.22 -12.02
C ARG A 93 -7.40 -8.67 -13.45
N PRO A 94 -8.62 -8.38 -13.94
CA PRO A 94 -8.87 -7.99 -15.33
C PRO A 94 -8.30 -6.59 -15.59
N LEU A 95 -7.22 -6.53 -16.35
CA LEU A 95 -6.49 -5.30 -16.66
C LEU A 95 -6.02 -5.35 -18.11
N ALA A 96 -6.26 -4.26 -18.84
CA ALA A 96 -5.87 -4.15 -20.24
C ALA A 96 -4.36 -4.38 -20.47
N SER A 97 -3.52 -3.96 -19.52
CA SER A 97 -2.07 -4.16 -19.57
C SER A 97 -1.68 -5.65 -19.48
N THR A 98 -2.39 -6.42 -18.66
CA THR A 98 -2.24 -7.88 -18.57
C THR A 98 -2.70 -8.54 -19.86
N ALA A 99 -3.88 -8.16 -20.38
CA ALA A 99 -4.44 -8.72 -21.60
C ALA A 99 -3.51 -8.52 -22.81
N ASN A 100 -2.92 -7.34 -22.97
CA ASN A 100 -1.97 -7.06 -24.05
C ASN A 100 -0.70 -7.92 -23.96
N LYS A 101 -0.12 -8.05 -22.75
CA LYS A 101 1.06 -8.91 -22.53
C LYS A 101 0.74 -10.38 -22.81
N MET A 102 -0.42 -10.85 -22.33
CA MET A 102 -0.87 -12.22 -22.60
C MET A 102 -1.05 -12.47 -24.11
N GLY A 103 -1.72 -11.55 -24.82
CA GLY A 103 -1.87 -11.66 -26.28
C GLY A 103 -0.53 -11.74 -27.01
N ARG A 104 0.45 -10.90 -26.62
CA ARG A 104 1.82 -10.94 -27.19
C ARG A 104 2.51 -12.28 -26.94
N ILE A 105 2.41 -12.81 -25.72
CA ILE A 105 3.01 -14.10 -25.35
C ILE A 105 2.35 -15.25 -26.10
N ALA A 106 1.01 -15.29 -26.16
CA ALA A 106 0.29 -16.33 -26.89
C ALA A 106 0.63 -16.30 -28.38
N GLY A 107 0.70 -15.12 -29.00
CA GLY A 107 1.10 -14.99 -30.40
C GLY A 107 2.53 -15.50 -30.67
N ASP A 108 3.47 -15.22 -29.76
CA ASP A 108 4.84 -15.76 -29.82
C ASP A 108 4.85 -17.29 -29.71
N VAL A 109 4.17 -17.85 -28.71
CA VAL A 109 4.10 -19.30 -28.49
C VAL A 109 3.47 -20.02 -29.68
N ILE A 110 2.35 -19.51 -30.22
CA ILE A 110 1.65 -20.08 -31.38
C ILE A 110 2.55 -20.12 -32.62
N THR A 111 3.48 -19.17 -32.75
CA THR A 111 4.40 -19.07 -33.89
C THR A 111 5.74 -19.78 -33.67
N GLY A 112 5.85 -20.60 -32.62
CA GLY A 112 7.06 -21.40 -32.31
C GLY A 112 8.07 -20.70 -31.40
N GLY A 113 7.72 -19.53 -30.86
CA GLY A 113 8.50 -18.82 -29.86
C GLY A 113 8.44 -19.47 -28.46
N ASN A 114 9.07 -18.82 -27.49
CA ASN A 114 9.25 -19.38 -26.15
C ASN A 114 9.05 -18.36 -25.03
N LEU A 115 8.31 -17.27 -25.28
CA LEU A 115 7.91 -16.34 -24.24
C LEU A 115 7.07 -17.03 -23.16
N ARG A 116 7.11 -16.47 -21.95
CA ARG A 116 6.40 -16.96 -20.77
C ARG A 116 5.77 -15.82 -19.99
N HIS A 117 4.54 -16.04 -19.55
CA HIS A 117 3.87 -15.19 -18.58
C HIS A 117 4.61 -15.27 -17.24
N LYS A 118 4.99 -14.12 -16.70
CA LYS A 118 5.77 -14.03 -15.45
C LYS A 118 4.89 -13.75 -14.22
N GLY A 119 3.57 -13.79 -14.40
CA GLY A 119 2.60 -13.37 -13.39
C GLY A 119 2.42 -11.86 -13.37
N ILE A 120 1.51 -11.39 -12.53
CA ILE A 120 1.17 -9.98 -12.41
C ILE A 120 1.33 -9.49 -10.99
N LEU A 121 1.66 -8.20 -10.84
CA LEU A 121 1.64 -7.50 -9.55
C LEU A 121 0.30 -6.80 -9.29
N GLY A 122 -0.60 -6.81 -10.27
CA GLY A 122 -1.84 -6.05 -10.17
C GLY A 122 -1.64 -4.54 -10.12
N THR A 123 -0.59 -4.01 -10.73
CA THR A 123 -0.36 -2.56 -10.79
C THR A 123 -1.58 -1.86 -11.39
N GLY A 124 -2.18 -0.96 -10.61
CA GLY A 124 -3.36 -0.20 -11.00
C GLY A 124 -3.26 1.23 -10.52
N ILE A 125 -3.80 2.15 -11.32
CA ILE A 125 -3.79 3.59 -11.05
C ILE A 125 -5.13 4.17 -11.48
N LEU A 126 -5.66 5.10 -10.68
CA LEU A 126 -6.89 5.81 -10.98
C LEU A 126 -6.76 7.28 -10.58
N ARG A 127 -7.51 8.12 -11.30
CA ARG A 127 -7.70 9.53 -10.96
C ARG A 127 -9.01 9.68 -10.19
N PHE A 128 -8.94 10.32 -9.03
CA PHE A 128 -10.09 10.67 -8.20
C PHE A 128 -10.10 12.19 -7.98
N PHE A 129 -10.87 12.91 -8.81
CA PHE A 129 -10.78 14.37 -8.93
C PHE A 129 -9.34 14.83 -9.21
N ASP A 130 -8.71 15.56 -8.30
CA ASP A 130 -7.32 16.03 -8.42
C ASP A 130 -6.30 15.07 -7.78
N LEU A 131 -6.78 14.00 -7.14
CA LEU A 131 -5.93 12.98 -6.54
C LEU A 131 -5.65 11.88 -7.55
N THR A 132 -4.44 11.33 -7.44
CA THR A 132 -4.05 10.08 -8.09
C THR A 132 -3.85 9.03 -7.00
N ILE A 133 -4.46 7.87 -7.20
CA ILE A 133 -4.37 6.73 -6.30
C ILE A 133 -3.81 5.56 -7.10
N ALA A 134 -2.73 4.96 -6.61
CA ALA A 134 -2.07 3.85 -7.28
C ALA A 134 -1.69 2.73 -6.31
N GLN A 135 -1.59 1.51 -6.82
CA GLN A 135 -1.12 0.35 -6.06
C GLN A 135 -0.36 -0.62 -6.95
N THR A 136 0.53 -1.42 -6.35
CA THR A 136 1.23 -2.54 -6.99
C THR A 136 1.66 -3.56 -5.93
N GLY A 137 1.68 -4.84 -6.29
CA GLY A 137 2.10 -5.92 -5.40
C GLY A 137 1.05 -6.27 -4.34
N LEU A 138 1.51 -6.84 -3.24
CA LEU A 138 0.66 -7.29 -2.13
C LEU A 138 0.21 -6.13 -1.25
N THR A 139 -1.01 -6.23 -0.72
CA THR A 139 -1.43 -5.44 0.45
C THR A 139 -1.00 -6.11 1.76
N GLU A 140 -1.08 -5.42 2.90
CA GLU A 140 -0.86 -6.04 4.21
C GLU A 140 -1.77 -7.25 4.42
N LYS A 141 -3.05 -7.12 4.06
CA LYS A 141 -4.03 -8.21 4.15
C LYS A 141 -3.60 -9.42 3.32
N ASP A 142 -3.12 -9.19 2.09
CA ASP A 142 -2.68 -10.27 1.21
C ASP A 142 -1.42 -10.95 1.78
N ALA A 143 -0.43 -10.18 2.23
CA ALA A 143 0.80 -10.72 2.79
C ALA A 143 0.53 -11.56 4.06
N LEU A 144 -0.31 -11.06 4.97
CA LEU A 144 -0.71 -11.79 6.17
C LEU A 144 -1.51 -13.06 5.86
N ALA A 145 -2.42 -13.02 4.89
CA ALA A 145 -3.15 -14.21 4.41
C ALA A 145 -2.24 -15.26 3.73
N ASN A 146 -1.02 -14.86 3.38
CA ASN A 146 0.02 -15.73 2.85
C ASN A 146 1.09 -16.11 3.90
N ASN A 147 0.87 -15.78 5.19
CA ASN A 147 1.81 -16.02 6.29
C ASN A 147 3.19 -15.38 6.06
N ILE A 148 3.24 -14.22 5.40
CA ILE A 148 4.48 -13.48 5.16
C ILE A 148 4.65 -12.48 6.31
N ALA A 149 5.77 -12.57 7.03
CA ALA A 149 6.14 -11.57 8.02
C ALA A 149 6.53 -10.26 7.32
N ILE A 150 5.84 -9.16 7.67
CA ILE A 150 6.01 -7.86 7.00
C ILE A 150 6.38 -6.75 7.96
N THR A 151 7.02 -5.73 7.39
CA THR A 151 7.09 -4.38 7.95
C THR A 151 6.31 -3.41 7.09
N THR A 152 5.73 -2.38 7.70
CA THR A 152 4.85 -1.41 7.04
C THR A 152 5.31 0.02 7.30
N LEU A 153 5.61 0.72 6.21
CA LEU A 153 6.01 2.13 6.23
C LEU A 153 4.92 3.01 5.63
N TYR A 154 4.63 4.14 6.30
CA TYR A 154 3.91 5.28 5.76
C TYR A 154 4.89 6.44 5.56
N ASN A 155 5.33 6.65 4.32
CA ASN A 155 6.29 7.67 3.96
C ASN A 155 5.56 8.89 3.37
N ILE A 156 5.54 10.00 4.12
CA ILE A 156 4.89 11.26 3.71
C ILE A 156 5.97 12.24 3.24
N LYS A 157 6.03 12.50 1.93
CA LYS A 157 7.05 13.35 1.30
C LYS A 157 6.45 14.19 0.19
N PRO A 158 7.01 15.40 -0.07
CA PRO A 158 6.63 16.15 -1.24
C PRO A 158 7.16 15.47 -2.51
N ASN A 159 6.44 15.63 -3.62
CA ASN A 159 6.83 15.08 -4.91
C ASN A 159 8.05 15.78 -5.54
N LYS A 160 8.31 17.04 -5.14
CA LYS A 160 9.40 17.95 -5.53
C LYS A 160 9.58 19.03 -4.44
N PRO A 161 10.62 19.88 -4.48
CA PRO A 161 10.86 20.89 -3.45
C PRO A 161 9.73 21.93 -3.32
N ASP A 162 9.55 22.47 -2.12
CA ASP A 162 8.48 23.44 -1.82
C ASP A 162 8.60 24.72 -2.66
N TYR A 163 9.83 25.19 -2.93
CA TYR A 163 10.08 26.34 -3.82
C TYR A 163 9.71 26.09 -5.29
N MET A 164 9.34 24.85 -5.65
CA MET A 164 8.79 24.45 -6.95
C MET A 164 7.30 24.08 -6.85
N ASN A 165 6.60 24.54 -5.81
CA ASN A 165 5.21 24.20 -5.51
C ASN A 165 5.02 22.68 -5.30
N GLY A 166 5.92 22.07 -4.53
CA GLY A 166 5.83 20.67 -4.13
C GLY A 166 4.52 20.35 -3.41
N LYS A 167 3.92 19.20 -3.75
CA LYS A 167 2.73 18.67 -3.09
C LYS A 167 3.08 17.34 -2.43
N GLU A 168 2.52 17.12 -1.25
CA GLU A 168 2.72 15.87 -0.54
C GLU A 168 2.05 14.69 -1.24
N MET A 169 2.72 13.55 -1.14
CA MET A 169 2.16 12.24 -1.37
C MET A 169 2.41 11.37 -0.14
N VAL A 170 1.59 10.33 0.01
CA VAL A 170 1.77 9.28 0.99
C VAL A 170 2.08 8.00 0.23
N ILE A 171 3.26 7.44 0.47
CA ILE A 171 3.63 6.10 0.02
C ILE A 171 3.48 5.16 1.21
N LYS A 172 2.50 4.27 1.15
CA LYS A 172 2.43 3.11 2.03
C LYS A 172 3.15 1.95 1.36
N ALA A 173 4.23 1.45 1.93
CA ALA A 173 5.01 0.35 1.37
C ALA A 173 5.18 -0.77 2.39
N ILE A 174 5.21 -2.00 1.90
CA ILE A 174 5.46 -3.19 2.71
C ILE A 174 6.64 -3.99 2.18
N ALA A 175 7.43 -4.54 3.10
CA ALA A 175 8.57 -5.39 2.79
C ALA A 175 8.55 -6.65 3.65
N ASN A 176 9.12 -7.74 3.13
CA ASN A 176 9.30 -8.99 3.85
C ASN A 176 10.41 -8.82 4.91
N LYS A 177 10.11 -9.14 6.18
CA LYS A 177 11.06 -9.00 7.29
C LYS A 177 12.22 -9.98 7.25
N GLU A 178 12.06 -11.13 6.61
CA GLU A 178 13.07 -12.18 6.59
C GLU A 178 14.12 -11.97 5.49
N ASN A 179 13.73 -11.41 4.35
CA ASN A 179 14.62 -11.27 3.19
C ASN A 179 14.70 -9.85 2.62
N GLY A 180 14.04 -8.86 3.24
CA GLY A 180 14.10 -7.46 2.85
C GLY A 180 13.37 -7.10 1.56
N LYS A 181 12.81 -8.06 0.81
CA LYS A 181 12.16 -7.79 -0.48
C LYS A 181 10.96 -6.89 -0.34
N ILE A 182 10.84 -5.89 -1.21
CA ILE A 182 9.63 -5.09 -1.31
C ILE A 182 8.51 -5.98 -1.86
N LEU A 183 7.36 -6.01 -1.17
CA LEU A 183 6.23 -6.85 -1.51
C LEU A 183 5.10 -6.06 -2.18
N GLY A 184 4.96 -4.79 -1.85
CA GLY A 184 3.89 -3.98 -2.41
C GLY A 184 3.92 -2.54 -1.93
N ALA A 185 3.19 -1.71 -2.66
CA ALA A 185 3.07 -0.30 -2.37
C ALA A 185 1.71 0.26 -2.80
N GLN A 186 1.26 1.26 -2.06
CA GLN A 186 0.06 2.05 -2.32
C GLN A 186 0.45 3.52 -2.20
N ILE A 187 0.02 4.34 -3.16
CA ILE A 187 0.37 5.76 -3.19
C ILE A 187 -0.88 6.59 -3.40
N ILE A 188 -1.03 7.63 -2.61
CA ILE A 188 -2.01 8.70 -2.82
C ILE A 188 -1.30 10.04 -2.84
N GLY A 189 -1.65 10.89 -3.80
CA GLY A 189 -1.07 12.23 -3.93
C GLY A 189 -1.63 12.99 -5.12
N TYR A 190 -1.25 14.25 -5.24
CA TYR A 190 -1.74 15.14 -6.30
C TYR A 190 -0.89 15.13 -7.57
N ASP A 191 0.39 14.74 -7.47
CA ASP A 191 1.34 14.85 -8.57
C ASP A 191 2.50 13.85 -8.38
N GLY A 192 3.02 13.29 -9.48
CA GLY A 192 4.15 12.37 -9.52
C GLY A 192 3.93 11.00 -8.87
N VAL A 193 2.67 10.58 -8.68
CA VAL A 193 2.27 9.28 -8.12
C VAL A 193 2.57 8.14 -9.10
N ASP A 194 2.22 8.34 -10.36
CA ASP A 194 2.52 7.48 -11.51
C ASP A 194 4.01 7.12 -11.59
N LYS A 195 4.89 8.12 -11.51
CA LYS A 195 6.35 7.91 -11.55
C LYS A 195 6.81 6.96 -10.44
N ARG A 196 6.33 7.16 -9.21
CA ARG A 196 6.80 6.37 -8.05
C ARG A 196 6.20 4.97 -8.03
N ILE A 197 4.94 4.80 -8.44
CA ILE A 197 4.36 3.46 -8.50
C ILE A 197 5.03 2.62 -9.58
N ASP A 198 5.43 3.21 -10.72
CA ASP A 198 6.11 2.47 -11.79
C ASP A 198 7.53 2.07 -11.40
N VAL A 199 8.26 2.93 -10.67
CA VAL A 199 9.57 2.56 -10.08
C VAL A 199 9.41 1.40 -9.11
N LEU A 200 8.42 1.42 -8.21
CA LEU A 200 8.17 0.33 -7.26
C LEU A 200 7.71 -0.94 -7.94
N ALA A 201 6.81 -0.86 -8.93
CA ALA A 201 6.37 -2.00 -9.71
C ALA A 201 7.54 -2.66 -10.46
N THR A 202 8.48 -1.86 -10.95
CA THR A 202 9.71 -2.33 -11.59
C THR A 202 10.62 -3.02 -10.58
N ALA A 203 10.92 -2.36 -9.45
CA ALA A 203 11.77 -2.91 -8.39
C ALA A 203 11.22 -4.25 -7.85
N ILE A 204 9.93 -4.31 -7.54
CA ILE A 204 9.26 -5.54 -7.08
C ILE A 204 9.32 -6.63 -8.16
N SER A 205 9.15 -6.26 -9.44
CA SER A 205 9.24 -7.23 -10.55
C SER A 205 10.61 -7.89 -10.64
N PHE A 206 11.69 -7.18 -10.31
CA PHE A 206 13.05 -7.71 -10.28
C PHE A 206 13.45 -8.29 -8.92
N GLY A 207 12.54 -8.29 -7.94
CA GLY A 207 12.79 -8.89 -6.63
C GLY A 207 13.73 -8.07 -5.75
N ALA A 208 13.77 -6.75 -5.95
CA ALA A 208 14.60 -5.82 -5.18
C ALA A 208 14.29 -5.86 -3.68
N ALA A 209 15.33 -5.77 -2.87
CA ALA A 209 15.28 -5.51 -1.44
C ALA A 209 15.02 -4.02 -1.16
N ALA A 210 14.62 -3.72 0.08
CA ALA A 210 14.41 -2.35 0.52
C ALA A 210 15.67 -1.48 0.41
N GLU A 211 16.84 -2.05 0.70
CA GLU A 211 18.13 -1.36 0.57
C GLU A 211 18.43 -0.92 -0.86
N ASP A 212 18.06 -1.74 -1.86
CA ASP A 212 18.31 -1.45 -3.28
C ASP A 212 17.65 -0.13 -3.71
N LEU A 213 16.49 0.21 -3.12
CA LEU A 213 15.77 1.43 -3.47
C LEU A 213 16.58 2.70 -3.18
N PHE A 214 17.49 2.69 -2.20
CA PHE A 214 18.35 3.84 -1.94
C PHE A 214 19.43 4.03 -3.02
N HIS A 215 19.82 2.96 -3.69
CA HIS A 215 20.89 2.95 -4.69
C HIS A 215 20.41 3.26 -6.11
N LEU A 216 19.10 3.48 -6.32
CA LEU A 216 18.55 3.82 -7.62
C LEU A 216 19.04 5.21 -8.09
N ASP A 217 19.62 5.27 -9.28
CA ASP A 217 20.00 6.53 -9.93
C ASP A 217 18.79 7.16 -10.63
N LEU A 218 17.90 7.76 -9.84
CA LEU A 218 16.67 8.38 -10.34
C LEU A 218 16.92 9.80 -10.86
N ALA A 219 16.30 10.12 -12.00
CA ALA A 219 16.41 11.43 -12.62
C ALA A 219 15.99 12.57 -11.66
N TYR A 220 16.87 13.57 -11.52
CA TYR A 220 16.69 14.70 -10.64
C TYR A 220 16.93 16.04 -11.35
N ALA A 221 15.92 16.91 -11.23
CA ALA A 221 16.07 18.35 -11.23
C ALA A 221 14.93 18.93 -10.37
N PRO A 222 15.06 20.14 -9.81
CA PRO A 222 14.04 20.71 -8.91
C PRO A 222 12.58 20.65 -9.40
N PRO A 223 12.26 20.83 -10.70
CA PRO A 223 10.87 20.70 -11.16
C PRO A 223 10.26 19.30 -11.02
N PHE A 224 11.08 18.24 -10.87
CA PHE A 224 10.65 16.84 -11.02
C PHE A 224 10.83 15.98 -9.76
N SER A 225 11.79 16.30 -8.90
CA SER A 225 12.03 15.56 -7.66
C SER A 225 12.80 16.36 -6.62
N THR A 226 12.78 15.88 -5.38
CA THR A 226 13.73 16.25 -4.33
C THR A 226 15.08 15.56 -4.52
N THR A 227 16.14 16.06 -3.87
CA THR A 227 17.51 15.49 -4.00
C THR A 227 17.58 14.02 -3.60
N LYS A 228 16.76 13.60 -2.64
CA LYS A 228 16.43 12.20 -2.39
C LYS A 228 14.97 12.02 -2.78
N ASP A 229 14.69 11.18 -3.76
CA ASP A 229 13.32 10.89 -4.17
C ASP A 229 12.53 10.25 -3.00
N PRO A 230 11.20 10.44 -2.91
CA PRO A 230 10.35 9.64 -2.02
C PRO A 230 10.66 8.13 -2.03
N ILE A 231 11.06 7.55 -3.17
CA ILE A 231 11.49 6.14 -3.25
C ILE A 231 12.73 5.85 -2.40
N HIS A 232 13.74 6.73 -2.41
CA HIS A 232 14.95 6.54 -1.61
C HIS A 232 14.61 6.55 -0.12
N TYR A 233 13.74 7.47 0.32
CA TYR A 233 13.28 7.49 1.71
C TYR A 233 12.50 6.24 2.10
N THR A 234 11.69 5.69 1.19
CA THR A 234 10.98 4.44 1.40
C THR A 234 11.95 3.30 1.64
N GLY A 235 12.97 3.15 0.78
CA GLY A 235 14.02 2.15 0.95
C GLY A 235 14.78 2.28 2.26
N MET A 236 15.29 3.48 2.55
CA MET A 236 16.04 3.76 3.77
C MET A 236 15.25 3.40 5.04
N ALA A 237 13.99 3.81 5.13
CA ALA A 237 13.19 3.59 6.33
C ALA A 237 12.77 2.12 6.51
N LEU A 238 12.45 1.41 5.43
CA LEU A 238 12.19 -0.03 5.48
C LEU A 238 13.47 -0.82 5.82
N ASN A 239 14.60 -0.49 5.20
CA ASN A 239 15.88 -1.13 5.50
C ASN A 239 16.30 -0.93 6.96
N ASN A 240 16.08 0.27 7.50
CA ASN A 240 16.36 0.60 8.89
C ASN A 240 15.56 -0.28 9.88
N ASP A 241 14.29 -0.54 9.59
CA ASP A 241 13.45 -1.43 10.40
C ASP A 241 13.92 -2.89 10.34
N ILE A 242 14.33 -3.35 9.15
CA ILE A 242 14.67 -4.75 8.90
C ILE A 242 16.08 -5.10 9.39
N ASN A 243 17.06 -4.23 9.13
CA ASN A 243 18.49 -4.57 9.25
C ASN A 243 19.26 -3.76 10.32
N ASN A 244 18.71 -2.65 10.84
CA ASN A 244 19.47 -1.72 11.69
C ASN A 244 18.91 -1.58 13.13
N ASP A 245 18.09 -2.53 13.60
CA ASP A 245 17.48 -2.49 14.94
C ASP A 245 16.76 -1.17 15.25
N THR A 246 16.21 -0.51 14.22
CA THR A 246 15.47 0.75 14.33
C THR A 246 14.01 0.54 13.92
N PRO A 247 13.22 -0.16 14.74
CA PRO A 247 11.91 -0.65 14.32
C PRO A 247 10.90 0.49 14.13
N LEU A 248 9.95 0.26 13.23
CA LEU A 248 8.79 1.10 12.97
C LEU A 248 7.58 0.56 13.72
N MET A 249 6.73 1.47 14.17
CA MET A 249 5.39 1.14 14.67
C MET A 249 4.36 1.90 13.84
N THR A 250 3.33 1.22 13.34
CA THR A 250 2.22 1.90 12.65
C THR A 250 1.25 2.50 13.67
N PRO A 251 0.46 3.53 13.32
CA PRO A 251 -0.58 4.03 14.23
C PRO A 251 -1.59 2.95 14.64
N ILE A 252 -1.95 2.04 13.73
CA ILE A 252 -2.86 0.92 14.04
C ILE A 252 -2.25 -0.02 15.09
N GLU A 253 -0.97 -0.36 14.93
CA GLU A 253 -0.27 -1.20 15.91
C GLU A 253 -0.13 -0.50 17.26
N LEU A 254 0.17 0.80 17.25
CA LEU A 254 0.25 1.61 18.46
C LEU A 254 -1.08 1.59 19.24
N LEU A 255 -2.20 1.89 18.55
CA LEU A 255 -3.53 1.89 19.16
C LEU A 255 -3.88 0.51 19.73
N ARG A 256 -3.63 -0.56 18.96
CA ARG A 256 -3.86 -1.95 19.42
C ARG A 256 -3.11 -2.29 20.71
N ARG A 257 -1.86 -1.84 20.84
CA ARG A 257 -1.04 -2.07 22.05
C ARG A 257 -1.55 -1.26 23.23
N ILE A 258 -1.93 0.00 23.03
CA ILE A 258 -2.57 0.84 24.05
C ILE A 258 -3.86 0.17 24.53
N ASP A 259 -4.72 -0.29 23.62
CA ASP A 259 -5.99 -0.95 23.94
C ASP A 259 -5.80 -2.27 24.69
N SER A 260 -4.67 -2.96 24.47
CA SER A 260 -4.30 -4.16 25.22
C SER A 260 -3.82 -3.89 26.65
N GLY A 261 -3.68 -2.62 27.04
CA GLY A 261 -3.16 -2.20 28.34
C GLY A 261 -1.63 -2.21 28.44
N GLU A 262 -0.91 -2.32 27.31
CA GLU A 262 0.56 -2.26 27.30
C GLU A 262 1.02 -0.86 27.74
N LYS A 263 1.91 -0.80 28.73
CA LYS A 263 2.49 0.47 29.17
C LYS A 263 3.54 0.93 28.16
N LEU A 264 3.20 1.95 27.39
CA LEU A 264 4.08 2.57 26.38
C LEU A 264 4.52 3.96 26.81
N GLN A 265 5.78 4.29 26.51
CA GLN A 265 6.37 5.62 26.69
C GLN A 265 6.39 6.35 25.35
N ILE A 266 5.42 7.23 25.11
CA ILE A 266 5.26 7.91 23.81
C ILE A 266 5.88 9.30 23.87
N ILE A 267 6.84 9.59 22.99
CA ILE A 267 7.63 10.83 22.99
C ILE A 267 7.35 11.67 21.75
N ASP A 268 6.80 12.87 21.95
CA ASP A 268 6.61 13.87 20.91
C ASP A 268 7.81 14.81 20.83
N THR A 269 8.49 14.79 19.68
CA THR A 269 9.73 15.54 19.45
C THR A 269 9.53 16.89 18.77
N ARG A 270 8.28 17.31 18.56
CA ARG A 270 7.92 18.53 17.84
C ARG A 270 8.03 19.77 18.71
N SER A 271 7.77 20.94 18.12
CA SER A 271 7.64 22.17 18.90
C SER A 271 6.40 22.14 19.80
N ARG A 272 6.43 22.90 20.90
CA ARG A 272 5.30 23.01 21.84
C ARG A 272 3.99 23.40 21.16
N LYS A 273 4.03 24.38 20.25
CA LYS A 273 2.85 24.79 19.47
C LYS A 273 2.21 23.64 18.69
N GLN A 274 3.03 22.77 18.10
CA GLN A 274 2.54 21.60 17.35
C GLN A 274 1.94 20.54 18.28
N PHE A 275 2.59 20.28 19.41
CA PHE A 275 2.10 19.36 20.44
C PHE A 275 0.74 19.80 21.02
N GLU A 276 0.57 21.09 21.28
CA GLU A 276 -0.68 21.66 21.81
C GLU A 276 -1.82 21.66 20.78
N THR A 277 -1.50 21.66 19.48
CA THR A 277 -2.51 21.62 18.40
C THR A 277 -3.12 20.22 18.23
N SER A 278 -2.28 19.20 18.21
CA SER A 278 -2.69 17.79 18.14
C SER A 278 -1.53 16.93 18.60
N LYS A 279 -1.80 15.76 19.18
CA LYS A 279 -0.77 14.82 19.65
C LYS A 279 -1.32 13.40 19.67
N VAL A 280 -0.41 12.44 19.82
CA VAL A 280 -0.78 11.10 20.24
C VAL A 280 -1.25 11.17 21.69
N GLU A 281 -2.31 10.44 22.01
CA GLU A 281 -2.88 10.45 23.37
C GLU A 281 -1.85 9.95 24.39
N GLY A 282 -1.76 10.62 25.55
CA GLY A 282 -0.75 10.29 26.57
C GLY A 282 0.71 10.61 26.22
N ALA A 283 1.00 11.28 25.09
CA ALA A 283 2.38 11.60 24.71
C ALA A 283 3.07 12.60 25.65
N ILE A 284 4.34 12.32 25.97
CA ILE A 284 5.27 13.17 26.70
C ILE A 284 5.94 14.11 25.71
N HIS A 285 5.91 15.42 25.97
CA HIS A 285 6.52 16.42 25.09
C HIS A 285 7.99 16.67 25.45
N ILE A 286 8.90 16.25 24.56
CA ILE A 286 10.34 16.51 24.65
C ILE A 286 10.84 16.89 23.25
N PRO A 287 10.96 18.18 22.91
CA PRO A 287 11.50 18.63 21.64
C PRO A 287 12.84 17.96 21.31
N LEU A 288 13.07 17.62 20.03
CA LEU A 288 14.29 16.90 19.62
C LEU A 288 15.58 17.58 20.12
N ALA A 289 15.62 18.92 20.13
CA ALA A 289 16.77 19.69 20.57
C ALA A 289 17.09 19.51 22.06
N GLU A 290 16.09 19.23 22.89
CA GLU A 290 16.22 19.06 24.34
C GLU A 290 16.42 17.59 24.73
N LEU A 291 16.14 16.65 23.82
CA LEU A 291 16.11 15.21 24.12
C LEU A 291 17.47 14.70 24.66
N ARG A 292 18.59 15.25 24.19
CA ARG A 292 19.92 14.84 24.64
C ARG A 292 20.22 15.20 26.10
N ASP A 293 19.54 16.23 26.61
CA ASP A 293 19.72 16.72 27.97
C ASP A 293 18.63 16.18 28.91
N ARG A 294 17.48 15.78 28.35
CA ARG A 294 16.29 15.35 29.09
C ARG A 294 16.00 13.85 29.04
N TYR A 295 16.81 13.04 28.36
CA TYR A 295 16.56 11.60 28.23
C TYR A 295 16.57 10.84 29.58
N GLU A 296 17.16 11.41 30.63
CA GLU A 296 17.19 10.79 31.97
C GLU A 296 15.85 10.88 32.68
N GLU A 297 14.92 11.70 32.20
CA GLU A 297 13.52 11.75 32.66
C GLU A 297 12.73 10.48 32.26
N LEU A 298 13.27 9.67 31.35
CA LEU A 298 12.58 8.58 30.68
C LEU A 298 13.07 7.20 31.17
N ASP A 299 12.17 6.23 31.18
CA ASP A 299 12.48 4.84 31.54
C ASP A 299 13.11 4.11 30.36
N LYS A 300 14.34 3.60 30.55
CA LYS A 300 15.12 2.89 29.52
C LYS A 300 14.61 1.47 29.22
N GLU A 301 13.90 0.87 30.17
CA GLU A 301 13.34 -0.48 30.06
C GLU A 301 11.92 -0.46 29.48
N CYS A 302 11.23 0.68 29.55
CA CYS A 302 9.90 0.85 28.97
C CYS A 302 9.97 0.94 27.44
N VAL A 303 9.05 0.24 26.77
CA VAL A 303 8.87 0.32 25.32
C VAL A 303 8.56 1.76 24.94
N THR A 304 9.45 2.36 24.16
CA THR A 304 9.40 3.78 23.81
C THR A 304 8.99 3.96 22.36
N VAL A 305 8.07 4.88 22.08
CA VAL A 305 7.64 5.24 20.73
C VAL A 305 7.91 6.72 20.50
N THR A 306 8.84 7.03 19.60
CA THR A 306 9.19 8.40 19.25
C THR A 306 8.46 8.84 18.00
N TYR A 307 8.04 10.10 17.92
CA TYR A 307 7.44 10.62 16.71
C TYR A 307 7.66 12.12 16.50
N CYS A 308 7.42 12.53 15.25
CA CYS A 308 7.24 13.93 14.88
C CYS A 308 6.07 14.06 13.90
N ASN A 309 6.01 15.09 13.05
CA ASN A 309 4.88 15.23 12.11
C ASN A 309 4.82 14.11 11.06
N LYS A 310 5.98 13.65 10.57
CA LYS A 310 6.09 12.74 9.40
C LYS A 310 7.12 11.61 9.59
N GLY A 311 7.60 11.40 10.81
CA GLY A 311 8.58 10.35 11.17
C GLY A 311 10.07 10.67 10.95
N VAL A 312 10.44 11.81 10.36
CA VAL A 312 11.86 12.16 10.10
C VAL A 312 12.65 12.45 11.38
N THR A 313 12.25 13.48 12.13
CA THR A 313 12.91 13.81 13.41
C THR A 313 12.55 12.82 14.52
N GLY A 314 11.46 12.07 14.37
CA GLY A 314 11.17 10.90 15.20
C GLY A 314 12.27 9.84 15.09
N ASN A 315 12.70 9.50 13.88
CA ASN A 315 13.84 8.58 13.70
C ASN A 315 15.15 9.12 14.31
N ALA A 316 15.40 10.43 14.24
CA ALA A 316 16.56 11.02 14.91
C ALA A 316 16.49 10.84 16.44
N ALA A 317 15.32 11.02 17.04
CA ALA A 317 15.10 10.79 18.46
C ALA A 317 15.25 9.31 18.83
N GLN A 318 14.71 8.40 18.02
CA GLN A 318 14.91 6.96 18.17
C GLN A 318 16.41 6.61 18.27
N ASN A 319 17.21 7.09 17.33
CA ASN A 319 18.65 6.85 17.32
C ASN A 319 19.36 7.46 18.53
N ILE A 320 18.94 8.62 19.01
CA ILE A 320 19.49 9.22 20.24
C ILE A 320 19.21 8.31 21.43
N LEU A 321 17.97 7.84 21.60
CA LEU A 321 17.58 7.01 22.74
C LEU A 321 18.24 5.63 22.70
N LEU A 322 18.31 4.97 21.54
CA LEU A 322 19.03 3.71 21.39
C LEU A 322 20.51 3.86 21.81
N ASN A 323 21.19 4.93 21.36
CA ASN A 323 22.57 5.23 21.77
C ASN A 323 22.73 5.56 23.26
N LYS A 324 21.64 5.96 23.94
CA LYS A 324 21.60 6.20 25.40
C LYS A 324 21.22 4.95 26.22
N GLY A 325 21.06 3.81 25.56
CA GLY A 325 20.85 2.50 26.18
C GLY A 325 19.39 2.11 26.40
N PHE A 326 18.45 2.75 25.72
CA PHE A 326 17.04 2.32 25.72
C PHE A 326 16.90 0.98 24.99
N LYS A 327 16.15 0.05 25.57
CA LYS A 327 16.09 -1.33 25.06
C LYS A 327 15.22 -1.49 23.81
N GLN A 328 14.09 -0.80 23.77
CA GLN A 328 13.11 -0.92 22.68
C GLN A 328 12.56 0.46 22.33
N VAL A 329 13.02 0.99 21.21
CA VAL A 329 12.60 2.31 20.73
C VAL A 329 12.08 2.19 19.31
N TYR A 330 10.81 2.51 19.12
CA TYR A 330 10.14 2.54 17.82
C TYR A 330 10.06 3.97 17.30
N ASN A 331 10.03 4.12 15.98
CA ASN A 331 9.62 5.37 15.32
C ASN A 331 8.21 5.21 14.76
N LEU A 332 7.32 6.15 15.06
CA LEU A 332 5.94 6.12 14.58
C LEU A 332 5.87 6.39 13.07
N SER A 333 5.47 5.37 12.32
CA SER A 333 5.36 5.37 10.87
C SER A 333 4.37 6.44 10.38
N GLY A 334 4.86 7.40 9.61
CA GLY A 334 4.09 8.57 9.15
C GLY A 334 3.85 9.65 10.22
N GLY A 335 4.33 9.45 11.45
CA GLY A 335 4.26 10.41 12.55
C GLY A 335 2.84 10.78 13.00
N ASN A 336 2.71 11.92 13.69
CA ASN A 336 1.44 12.45 14.18
C ASN A 336 0.43 12.64 13.04
N LYS A 337 0.88 13.07 11.85
CA LYS A 337 -0.04 13.30 10.73
C LYS A 337 -0.80 12.02 10.37
N ASN A 338 -0.08 10.90 10.20
CA ASN A 338 -0.71 9.62 9.90
C ASN A 338 -1.56 9.10 11.08
N TYR A 339 -1.11 9.34 12.33
CA TYR A 339 -1.88 8.96 13.51
C TYR A 339 -3.24 9.67 13.57
N GLN A 340 -3.29 10.99 13.37
CA GLN A 340 -4.56 11.72 13.42
C GLN A 340 -5.53 11.23 12.33
N GLU A 341 -5.06 11.00 11.10
CA GLU A 341 -5.87 10.45 10.00
C GLU A 341 -6.45 9.06 10.34
N VAL A 342 -5.66 8.20 10.99
CA VAL A 342 -6.11 6.87 11.43
C VAL A 342 -7.16 6.99 12.53
N CYS A 343 -6.94 7.84 13.54
CA CYS A 343 -7.92 8.06 14.60
C CYS A 343 -9.24 8.61 14.06
N GLU A 344 -9.20 9.60 13.15
CA GLU A 344 -10.41 10.12 12.50
C GLU A 344 -11.14 9.06 11.68
N THR A 345 -10.40 8.15 11.03
CA THR A 345 -10.99 7.08 10.23
C THR A 345 -11.67 6.05 11.12
N ILE A 346 -11.00 5.61 12.20
CA ILE A 346 -11.55 4.64 13.15
C ILE A 346 -12.79 5.21 13.85
N GLN A 347 -12.82 6.50 14.19
CA GLN A 347 -14.01 7.14 14.79
C GLN A 347 -15.22 7.22 13.85
N LYS A 348 -15.00 7.14 12.53
CA LYS A 348 -16.05 7.21 11.50
C LYS A 348 -16.57 5.82 11.09
N LEU A 349 -15.90 4.75 11.51
CA LEU A 349 -16.30 3.35 11.40
C LEU A 349 -16.95 2.91 12.71
#